data_AF-A0A7C2IHI1-F1
#
_entry.id   AF-A0A7C2IHI1-F1
#
_cell.length_a   1.000
_cell.length_b   1.000
_cell.length_c   1.000
_cell.angle_alpha   90.00
_cell.angle_beta   90.00
_cell.angle_gamma   90.00
#
_symmetry.space_group_name_H-M   'P 1'
#
loop_
_entity.id
_entity.type
_entity.pdbx_description
1 polymer ?
#
loop_
_entity_poly.entity_id
_entity_poly.type
_entity_poly.pdbx_seq_one_letter_code
_entity_poly.pdbx_strand_id
1 'polypeptide(L)'
;MSEPMLSGYDPVLRVLHWLSALMILSAVLIGLRMTRLPMDNDADFAAAMRVFSIHKTIGVAIFLTALLRILWAFARPRPGPLHPERRIETFLAALVHWTLYGAMLLMPLSGWLYSSANPGYAPILLPVPQVLPFVPATEAASDLWKSVHQVSAWLLYGAVALHVAGAFRHAVIDMDATMARMISGAGTAVPPARFHALPAALAGLIWAATIAAGIALAPAPEPDPFEALDAGAEIVPPD
;
A
#
# COMPACT_ATOMS: atom_id res chain seq x y z
N MET A 1 36.59 -2.51 18.85
CA MET A 1 36.39 -1.84 17.54
C MET A 1 35.26 -0.85 17.71
N SER A 2 35.47 0.42 17.38
CA SER A 2 34.40 1.44 17.37
C SER A 2 33.39 1.10 16.29
N GLU A 3 32.09 1.24 16.57
CA GLU A 3 31.06 1.04 15.55
C GLU A 3 31.20 2.09 14.43
N PRO A 4 30.99 1.71 13.16
CA PRO A 4 31.05 2.66 12.05
C PRO A 4 29.91 3.68 12.18
N MET A 5 30.25 4.96 12.13
CA MET A 5 29.30 6.07 12.19
C MET A 5 28.73 6.34 10.79
N LEU A 6 27.41 6.51 10.69
CA LEU A 6 26.71 6.72 9.43
C LEU A 6 26.08 8.12 9.38
N SER A 7 26.45 8.91 8.38
CA SER A 7 25.94 10.27 8.18
C SER A 7 24.59 10.33 7.47
N GLY A 8 24.25 9.35 6.65
CA GLY A 8 23.02 9.35 5.84
C GLY A 8 22.66 7.99 5.27
N TYR A 9 21.55 7.93 4.55
CA TYR A 9 21.08 6.70 3.92
C TYR A 9 21.87 6.37 2.66
N ASP A 10 21.99 5.06 2.39
CA ASP A 10 22.59 4.52 1.17
C ASP A 10 21.98 5.17 -0.10
N PRO A 11 22.78 5.53 -1.11
CA PRO A 11 22.29 6.18 -2.32
C PRO A 11 21.14 5.47 -3.01
N VAL A 12 21.18 4.14 -3.08
CA VAL A 12 20.14 3.33 -3.72
C VAL A 12 18.85 3.39 -2.89
N LEU A 13 18.93 3.34 -1.56
CA LEU A 13 17.76 3.49 -0.69
C LEU A 13 17.07 4.84 -0.86
N ARG A 14 17.82 5.92 -1.05
CA ARG A 14 17.25 7.25 -1.29
C ARG A 14 16.52 7.31 -2.62
N VAL A 15 17.12 6.79 -3.69
CA VAL A 15 16.47 6.73 -5.01
C VAL A 15 15.17 5.91 -4.93
N LEU A 16 15.23 4.72 -4.34
CA LEU A 16 14.06 3.86 -4.18
C LEU A 16 12.99 4.51 -3.29
N HIS A 17 13.39 5.25 -2.26
CA HIS A 17 12.46 6.01 -1.41
C HIS A 17 11.72 7.08 -2.23
N TRP A 18 12.43 7.97 -2.92
CA TRP A 18 11.81 9.07 -3.67
C TRP A 18 11.00 8.57 -4.86
N LEU A 19 11.46 7.50 -5.54
CA LEU A 19 10.68 6.82 -6.56
C LEU A 19 9.37 6.25 -5.98
N SER A 20 9.44 5.57 -4.84
CA SER A 20 8.25 5.05 -4.15
C SER A 20 7.31 6.17 -3.72
N ALA A 21 7.84 7.26 -3.14
CA ALA A 21 7.05 8.40 -2.69
C ALA A 21 6.28 9.05 -3.86
N LEU A 22 6.96 9.30 -4.98
CA LEU A 22 6.32 9.85 -6.18
C LEU A 22 5.19 8.94 -6.68
N MET A 23 5.47 7.64 -6.84
CA MET A 23 4.47 6.68 -7.32
C MET A 23 3.27 6.56 -6.37
N ILE A 24 3.51 6.48 -5.05
CA ILE A 24 2.45 6.38 -4.05
C ILE A 24 1.57 7.62 -4.09
N LEU A 25 2.15 8.83 -4.10
CA LEU A 25 1.38 10.06 -4.17
C LEU A 25 0.56 10.15 -5.46
N SER A 26 1.14 9.78 -6.61
CA SER A 26 0.40 9.69 -7.88
C SER A 26 -0.74 8.68 -7.79
N ALA A 27 -0.50 7.48 -7.26
CA ALA A 27 -1.52 6.44 -7.12
C ALA A 27 -2.66 6.86 -6.19
N VAL A 28 -2.36 7.53 -5.08
CA VAL A 28 -3.36 8.08 -4.14
C VAL A 28 -4.25 9.11 -4.85
N LEU A 29 -3.66 10.08 -5.55
CA LEU A 29 -4.42 11.11 -6.26
C LEU A 29 -5.31 10.51 -7.36
N ILE A 30 -4.76 9.56 -8.13
CA ILE A 30 -5.51 8.85 -9.16
C ILE A 30 -6.64 8.04 -8.53
N GLY A 31 -6.37 7.28 -7.46
CA GLY A 31 -7.37 6.46 -6.77
C GLY A 31 -8.54 7.29 -6.22
N LEU A 32 -8.25 8.45 -5.64
CA LEU A 32 -9.29 9.39 -5.21
C LEU A 32 -10.13 9.90 -6.39
N ARG A 33 -9.50 10.21 -7.53
CA ARG A 33 -10.20 10.67 -8.74
C ARG A 33 -11.09 9.60 -9.36
N MET A 34 -10.65 8.34 -9.35
CA MET A 34 -11.34 7.20 -9.96
C MET A 34 -12.74 6.97 -9.41
N THR A 35 -12.98 7.31 -8.13
CA THR A 35 -14.29 7.20 -7.49
C THR A 35 -15.36 8.14 -8.05
N ARG A 36 -14.98 9.08 -8.92
CA ARG A 36 -15.85 10.15 -9.45
C ARG A 36 -15.79 10.24 -10.98
N LEU A 37 -15.26 9.23 -11.66
CA LEU A 37 -15.17 9.25 -13.12
C LEU A 37 -16.56 8.98 -13.72
N PRO A 38 -16.99 9.78 -14.72
CA PRO A 38 -18.21 9.48 -15.46
C PRO A 38 -18.05 8.17 -16.23
N MET A 39 -19.16 7.47 -16.44
CA MET A 39 -19.24 6.22 -17.21
C MET A 39 -20.47 6.25 -18.13
N ASP A 40 -20.91 7.46 -18.52
CA ASP A 40 -22.24 7.69 -19.10
C ASP A 40 -22.29 7.41 -20.61
N ASN A 41 -21.14 7.36 -21.28
CA ASN A 41 -20.99 7.08 -22.70
C ASN A 41 -19.66 6.35 -22.99
N ASP A 42 -19.51 5.85 -24.21
CA ASP A 42 -18.33 5.07 -24.64
C ASP A 42 -17.00 5.82 -24.48
N ALA A 43 -17.00 7.14 -24.72
CA ALA A 43 -15.79 7.96 -24.61
C ALA A 43 -15.36 8.12 -23.14
N ASP A 44 -16.32 8.37 -22.25
CA ASP A 44 -16.09 8.46 -20.81
C ASP A 44 -15.64 7.11 -20.23
N PHE A 45 -16.28 6.02 -20.66
CA PHE A 45 -15.89 4.66 -20.28
C PHE A 45 -14.45 4.36 -20.70
N ALA A 46 -14.08 4.63 -21.95
CA ALA A 46 -12.72 4.41 -22.45
C ALA A 46 -11.68 5.26 -21.71
N ALA A 47 -12.01 6.52 -21.40
CA ALA A 47 -11.15 7.40 -20.61
C ALA A 47 -10.96 6.85 -19.19
N ALA A 48 -12.04 6.38 -18.55
CA ALA A 48 -11.94 5.78 -17.24
C ALA A 48 -11.10 4.50 -17.25
N MET A 49 -11.29 3.61 -18.22
CA MET A 49 -10.49 2.38 -18.35
C MET A 49 -8.99 2.67 -18.47
N ARG A 50 -8.62 3.76 -19.15
CA ARG A 50 -7.22 4.22 -19.20
C ARG A 50 -6.72 4.65 -17.81
N VAL A 51 -7.51 5.40 -17.05
CA VAL A 51 -7.15 5.81 -15.68
C VAL A 51 -7.01 4.59 -14.76
N PHE A 52 -7.94 3.63 -14.82
CA PHE A 52 -7.84 2.35 -14.10
C PHE A 52 -6.55 1.59 -14.48
N SER A 53 -6.24 1.50 -15.77
CA SER A 53 -5.03 0.83 -16.27
C SER A 53 -3.76 1.48 -15.72
N ILE A 54 -3.68 2.82 -15.73
CA ILE A 54 -2.54 3.57 -15.18
C ILE A 54 -2.42 3.32 -13.68
N HIS A 55 -3.52 3.41 -12.93
CA HIS A 55 -3.51 3.18 -11.48
C HIS A 55 -3.00 1.77 -11.13
N LYS A 56 -3.52 0.74 -11.80
CA LYS A 56 -3.10 -0.65 -11.60
C LYS A 56 -1.63 -0.85 -11.93
N THR A 57 -1.17 -0.25 -13.03
CA THR A 57 0.23 -0.30 -13.47
C THR A 57 1.17 0.34 -12.45
N ILE A 58 0.82 1.52 -11.94
CA ILE A 58 1.58 2.19 -10.86
C ILE A 58 1.56 1.34 -9.58
N GLY A 59 0.42 0.76 -9.22
CA GLY A 59 0.30 -0.15 -8.08
C GLY A 59 1.28 -1.33 -8.15
N VAL A 60 1.34 -2.02 -9.29
CA VAL A 60 2.31 -3.11 -9.50
C VAL A 60 3.75 -2.59 -9.48
N ALA A 61 4.03 -1.43 -10.08
CA ALA A 61 5.36 -0.83 -10.04
C ALA A 61 5.81 -0.48 -8.61
N ILE A 62 4.88 0.00 -7.77
CA ILE A 62 5.12 0.21 -6.33
C ILE A 62 5.46 -1.11 -5.67
N PHE A 63 4.68 -2.17 -5.89
CA PHE A 63 4.94 -3.49 -5.30
C PHE A 63 6.35 -4.02 -5.63
N LEU A 64 6.74 -3.98 -6.90
CA LEU A 64 8.07 -4.45 -7.33
C LEU A 64 9.20 -3.58 -6.77
N THR A 65 9.02 -2.26 -6.78
CA THR A 65 9.97 -1.30 -6.20
C THR A 65 10.10 -1.49 -4.69
N ALA A 66 9.00 -1.80 -4.01
CA ALA A 66 8.94 -2.07 -2.59
C ALA A 66 9.70 -3.32 -2.21
N LEU A 67 9.55 -4.42 -2.97
CA LEU A 67 10.35 -5.63 -2.77
C LEU A 67 11.85 -5.32 -2.83
N LEU A 68 12.29 -4.62 -3.89
CA LEU A 68 13.68 -4.22 -4.03
C LEU A 68 14.14 -3.32 -2.87
N ARG A 69 13.33 -2.32 -2.51
CA ARG A 69 13.62 -1.38 -1.41
C ARG A 69 13.76 -2.09 -0.08
N ILE A 70 12.85 -3.00 0.25
CA ILE A 70 12.83 -3.74 1.51
C ILE A 70 14.04 -4.67 1.58
N LEU A 71 14.28 -5.48 0.54
CA LEU A 71 15.43 -6.38 0.48
C LEU A 71 16.75 -5.61 0.60
N TRP A 72 16.88 -4.48 -0.10
CA TRP A 72 18.08 -3.64 -0.02
C TRP A 72 18.25 -3.01 1.37
N ALA A 73 17.16 -2.58 2.00
CA ALA A 73 17.19 -1.98 3.33
C ALA A 73 17.61 -2.99 4.42
N PHE A 74 17.24 -4.26 4.28
CA PHE A 74 17.71 -5.32 5.18
C PHE A 74 19.15 -5.72 4.94
N ALA A 75 19.64 -5.60 3.71
CA ALA A 75 21.02 -5.94 3.34
C ALA A 75 22.04 -4.84 3.72
N ARG A 76 21.60 -3.64 4.09
CA ARG A 76 22.47 -2.47 4.36
C ARG A 76 22.29 -1.92 5.77
N PRO A 77 23.37 -1.49 6.43
CA PRO A 77 23.23 -0.77 7.69
C PRO A 77 22.57 0.58 7.42
N ARG A 78 21.69 1.00 8.33
CA ARG A 78 20.98 2.28 8.25
C ARG A 78 21.34 3.16 9.45
N PRO A 79 21.48 4.47 9.27
CA PRO A 79 21.80 5.37 10.36
C PRO A 79 20.68 5.41 11.42
N GLY A 80 21.05 5.48 12.70
CA GLY A 80 20.13 5.56 13.85
C GLY A 80 19.22 6.81 13.88
N PRO A 81 18.32 6.91 14.85
CA PRO A 81 17.57 8.14 15.10
C PRO A 81 18.52 9.26 15.56
N LEU A 82 18.24 10.50 15.15
CA LEU A 82 19.02 11.67 15.59
C LEU A 82 18.75 12.04 17.05
N HIS A 83 17.53 11.75 17.52
CA HIS A 83 17.04 12.07 18.85
C HIS A 83 16.60 10.80 19.60
N PRO A 84 17.53 9.87 19.92
CA PRO A 84 17.19 8.62 20.62
C PRO A 84 16.55 8.84 22.00
N GLU A 85 16.79 9.99 22.62
CA GLU A 85 16.17 10.42 23.87
C GLU A 85 14.67 10.68 23.73
N ARG A 86 14.18 11.05 22.54
CA ARG A 86 12.74 11.25 22.24
C ARG A 86 12.07 9.92 21.96
N ARG A 87 11.93 9.08 23.00
CA ARG A 87 11.49 7.68 22.89
C ARG A 87 10.15 7.50 22.19
N ILE A 88 9.16 8.33 22.52
CA ILE A 88 7.80 8.25 21.93
C ILE A 88 7.85 8.59 20.44
N GLU A 89 8.55 9.66 20.08
CA GLU A 89 8.70 10.10 18.68
C GLU A 89 9.43 9.04 17.84
N THR A 90 10.54 8.50 18.37
CA THR A 90 11.30 7.43 17.71
C THR A 90 10.45 6.16 17.55
N PHE A 91 9.64 5.82 18.55
CA PHE A 91 8.73 4.68 18.49
C PHE A 91 7.64 4.87 17.43
N LEU A 92 6.96 6.04 17.42
CA LEU A 92 5.93 6.35 16.43
C LEU A 92 6.51 6.39 15.02
N ALA A 93 7.69 6.99 14.83
CA ALA A 93 8.38 6.97 13.55
C ALA A 93 8.66 5.53 13.11
N ALA A 94 9.14 4.65 14.00
CA ALA A 94 9.36 3.24 13.67
C ALA A 94 8.05 2.53 13.30
N LEU A 95 6.97 2.76 14.06
CA LEU A 95 5.66 2.16 13.80
C LEU A 95 5.11 2.59 12.44
N VAL A 96 5.12 3.89 12.13
CA VAL A 96 4.67 4.43 10.84
C VAL A 96 5.49 3.84 9.68
N HIS A 97 6.81 3.75 9.82
CA HIS A 97 7.65 3.14 8.77
C HIS A 97 7.31 1.66 8.55
N TRP A 98 7.08 0.88 9.60
CA TRP A 98 6.66 -0.52 9.47
C TRP A 98 5.27 -0.66 8.85
N THR A 99 4.33 0.19 9.25
CA THR A 99 3.00 0.25 8.64
C THR A 99 3.10 0.57 7.15
N LEU A 100 3.93 1.55 6.75
CA LEU A 100 4.17 1.88 5.35
C LEU A 100 4.89 0.77 4.57
N TYR A 101 5.80 0.01 5.20
CA TYR A 101 6.37 -1.18 4.56
C TYR A 101 5.30 -2.21 4.21
N GLY A 102 4.37 -2.48 5.14
CA GLY A 102 3.19 -3.30 4.84
C GLY A 102 2.32 -2.68 3.76
N ALA A 103 2.11 -1.36 3.78
CA ALA A 103 1.27 -0.66 2.81
C ALA A 103 1.80 -0.80 1.38
N MET A 104 3.10 -0.65 1.19
CA MET A 104 3.72 -0.80 -0.13
C MET A 104 3.61 -2.21 -0.73
N LEU A 105 3.31 -3.22 0.09
CA LEU A 105 3.14 -4.61 -0.36
C LEU A 105 1.65 -5.00 -0.43
N LEU A 106 0.94 -4.88 0.69
CA LEU A 106 -0.43 -5.40 0.86
C LEU A 106 -1.48 -4.58 0.10
N MET A 107 -1.30 -3.25 -0.01
CA MET A 107 -2.22 -2.40 -0.78
C MET A 107 -2.18 -2.73 -2.29
N PRO A 108 -1.02 -2.72 -2.99
CA PRO A 108 -1.01 -3.08 -4.40
C PRO A 108 -1.29 -4.57 -4.63
N LEU A 109 -0.92 -5.47 -3.70
CA LEU A 109 -1.26 -6.89 -3.81
C LEU A 109 -2.78 -7.11 -3.77
N SER A 110 -3.50 -6.49 -2.82
CA SER A 110 -4.97 -6.57 -2.77
C SER A 110 -5.61 -5.99 -4.04
N GLY A 111 -5.05 -4.93 -4.61
CA GLY A 111 -5.51 -4.38 -5.89
C GLY A 111 -5.27 -5.31 -7.08
N TRP A 112 -4.15 -6.05 -7.08
CA TRP A 112 -3.85 -7.06 -8.10
C TRP A 112 -4.75 -8.30 -7.96
N LEU A 113 -5.06 -8.72 -6.73
CA LEU A 113 -6.02 -9.79 -6.45
C LEU A 113 -7.43 -9.37 -6.90
N TYR A 114 -7.85 -8.14 -6.60
CA TYR A 114 -9.10 -7.58 -7.09
C TYR A 114 -9.16 -7.57 -8.63
N SER A 115 -8.10 -7.10 -9.29
CA SER A 115 -7.96 -7.17 -10.74
C SER A 115 -8.04 -8.59 -11.28
N SER A 116 -7.46 -9.57 -10.58
CA SER A 116 -7.42 -10.96 -11.02
C SER A 116 -8.80 -11.62 -10.92
N ALA A 117 -9.61 -11.22 -9.96
CA ALA A 117 -10.99 -11.67 -9.80
C ALA A 117 -11.95 -11.05 -10.84
N ASN A 118 -11.54 -9.98 -11.53
CA ASN A 118 -12.32 -9.32 -12.58
C ASN A 118 -11.50 -9.19 -13.90
N PRO A 119 -11.23 -10.32 -14.58
CA PRO A 119 -10.39 -10.35 -15.77
C PRO A 119 -11.03 -9.54 -16.92
N GLY A 120 -10.22 -8.74 -17.60
CA GLY A 120 -10.63 -8.01 -18.80
C GLY A 120 -11.15 -6.58 -18.57
N TYR A 121 -11.37 -6.15 -17.33
CA TYR A 121 -11.87 -4.79 -17.05
C TYR A 121 -10.92 -3.68 -17.52
N ALA A 122 -9.65 -3.71 -17.10
CA ALA A 122 -8.63 -2.76 -17.50
C ALA A 122 -7.24 -3.41 -17.45
N PRO A 123 -6.40 -3.35 -18.49
CA PRO A 123 -5.10 -4.05 -18.47
C PRO A 123 -4.07 -3.38 -17.56
N ILE A 124 -3.21 -4.19 -16.93
CA ILE A 124 -1.93 -3.75 -16.38
C ILE A 124 -0.96 -3.62 -17.56
N LEU A 125 -0.36 -2.45 -17.73
CA LEU A 125 0.47 -2.13 -18.91
C LEU A 125 1.90 -2.68 -18.81
N LEU A 126 2.33 -3.11 -17.62
CA LEU A 126 3.59 -3.82 -17.44
C LEU A 126 3.48 -5.27 -17.93
N PRO A 127 4.58 -5.89 -18.41
CA PRO A 127 4.61 -7.29 -18.84
C PRO A 127 4.60 -8.25 -17.64
N VAL A 128 3.52 -8.21 -16.86
CA VAL A 128 3.26 -9.06 -15.70
C VAL A 128 1.97 -9.86 -15.91
N PRO A 129 1.76 -10.96 -15.15
CA PRO A 129 0.49 -11.68 -15.19
C PRO A 129 -0.70 -10.76 -14.90
N GLN A 130 -1.69 -10.74 -15.80
CA GLN A 130 -2.93 -9.96 -15.60
C GLN A 130 -3.81 -10.59 -14.51
N VAL A 131 -3.73 -11.91 -14.38
CA VAL A 131 -4.45 -12.73 -13.41
C VAL A 131 -3.43 -13.53 -12.61
N LEU A 132 -3.49 -13.40 -11.29
CA LEU A 132 -2.68 -14.19 -10.36
C LEU A 132 -3.25 -15.61 -10.25
N PRO A 133 -2.38 -16.63 -10.07
CA PRO A 133 -2.84 -18.00 -9.94
C PRO A 133 -3.69 -18.17 -8.67
N PHE A 134 -4.64 -19.12 -8.72
CA PHE A 134 -5.50 -19.48 -7.59
C PHE A 134 -6.46 -18.36 -7.12
N VAL A 135 -6.69 -17.33 -7.93
CA VAL A 135 -7.74 -16.33 -7.68
C VAL A 135 -8.99 -16.70 -8.47
N PRO A 136 -10.12 -17.04 -7.82
CA PRO A 136 -11.37 -17.28 -8.52
C PRO A 136 -11.87 -16.02 -9.21
N ALA A 137 -12.22 -16.12 -10.50
CA ALA A 137 -12.87 -15.05 -11.24
C ALA A 137 -14.38 -15.04 -10.93
N THR A 138 -14.72 -14.65 -9.70
CA THR A 138 -16.10 -14.61 -9.19
C THR A 138 -16.39 -13.24 -8.59
N GLU A 139 -17.66 -12.85 -8.57
CA GLU A 139 -18.11 -11.59 -7.96
C GLU A 139 -17.76 -11.53 -6.47
N ALA A 140 -17.98 -12.61 -5.72
CA ALA A 140 -17.62 -12.70 -4.30
C ALA A 140 -16.12 -12.46 -4.05
N ALA A 141 -15.23 -13.04 -4.87
CA ALA A 141 -13.80 -12.78 -4.77
C ALA A 141 -13.44 -11.33 -5.13
N SER A 142 -14.08 -10.79 -6.17
CA SER A 142 -13.91 -9.40 -6.60
C SER A 142 -14.29 -8.43 -5.48
N ASP A 143 -15.46 -8.60 -4.89
CA ASP A 143 -15.98 -7.74 -3.82
C ASP A 143 -15.15 -7.85 -2.53
N LEU A 144 -14.71 -9.05 -2.18
CA LEU A 144 -13.79 -9.26 -1.06
C LEU A 144 -12.50 -8.45 -1.22
N TRP A 145 -11.80 -8.62 -2.35
CA TRP A 145 -10.52 -7.94 -2.57
C TRP A 145 -10.68 -6.43 -2.77
N LYS A 146 -11.80 -5.99 -3.36
CA LYS A 146 -12.17 -4.57 -3.43
C LYS A 146 -12.33 -3.97 -2.04
N SER A 147 -13.05 -4.64 -1.14
CA SER A 147 -13.24 -4.20 0.25
C SER A 147 -11.90 -4.12 0.99
N VAL A 148 -11.09 -5.18 0.95
CA VAL A 148 -9.74 -5.20 1.55
C VAL A 148 -8.87 -4.06 1.01
N HIS A 149 -8.90 -3.81 -0.30
CA HIS A 149 -8.15 -2.72 -0.92
C HIS A 149 -8.63 -1.34 -0.44
N GLN A 150 -9.95 -1.12 -0.35
CA GLN A 150 -10.52 0.15 0.11
C GLN A 150 -10.21 0.43 1.59
N VAL A 151 -10.33 -0.56 2.47
CA VAL A 151 -9.98 -0.41 3.89
C VAL A 151 -8.48 -0.16 4.04
N SER A 152 -7.64 -0.88 3.28
CA SER A 152 -6.19 -0.68 3.24
C SER A 152 -5.80 0.73 2.75
N ALA A 153 -6.58 1.32 1.85
CA ALA A 153 -6.36 2.68 1.36
C ALA A 153 -6.44 3.72 2.49
N TRP A 154 -7.42 3.60 3.39
CA TRP A 154 -7.57 4.51 4.53
C TRP A 154 -6.38 4.42 5.49
N LEU A 155 -5.88 3.21 5.77
CA LEU A 155 -4.68 3.02 6.57
C LEU A 155 -3.46 3.66 5.88
N LEU A 156 -3.28 3.44 4.57
CA LEU A 156 -2.22 4.07 3.78
C LEU A 156 -2.29 5.61 3.87
N TYR A 157 -3.48 6.20 3.70
CA TYR A 157 -3.65 7.66 3.75
C TYR A 157 -3.23 8.22 5.11
N GLY A 158 -3.69 7.61 6.20
CA GLY A 158 -3.30 7.99 7.56
C GLY A 158 -1.80 7.86 7.79
N ALA A 159 -1.19 6.74 7.37
CA ALA A 159 0.23 6.50 7.54
C ALA A 159 1.10 7.47 6.72
N VAL A 160 0.72 7.77 5.48
CA VAL A 160 1.41 8.77 4.64
C VAL A 160 1.27 10.16 5.24
N ALA A 161 0.08 10.55 5.70
CA ALA A 161 -0.14 11.85 6.33
C ALA A 161 0.74 12.02 7.59
N LEU A 162 0.77 11.01 8.47
CA LEU A 162 1.63 11.01 9.65
C LEU A 162 3.13 11.06 9.29
N HIS A 163 3.55 10.31 8.28
CA HIS A 163 4.93 10.31 7.81
C HIS A 163 5.36 11.68 7.29
N VAL A 164 4.55 12.29 6.42
CA VAL A 164 4.82 13.61 5.85
C VAL A 164 4.77 14.69 6.94
N ALA A 165 3.82 14.62 7.87
CA ALA A 165 3.75 15.54 9.00
C ALA A 165 5.01 15.45 9.90
N GLY A 166 5.51 14.24 10.16
CA GLY A 166 6.77 14.03 10.87
C GLY A 166 7.95 14.64 10.12
N ALA A 167 8.09 14.35 8.81
CA ALA A 167 9.15 14.92 7.98
C ALA A 167 9.11 16.46 7.94
N PHE A 168 7.91 17.03 7.81
CA PHE A 168 7.70 18.47 7.81
C PHE A 168 8.07 19.10 9.16
N ARG A 169 7.66 18.49 10.28
CA ARG A 169 8.05 18.94 11.62
C ARG A 169 9.57 18.94 11.78
N HIS A 170 10.25 17.87 11.37
CA HIS A 170 11.71 17.80 11.43
C HIS A 170 12.38 18.87 10.56
N ALA A 171 11.83 19.16 9.38
CA ALA A 171 12.39 20.14 8.45
C ALA A 171 12.15 21.60 8.87
N VAL A 172 10.99 21.92 9.45
CA VAL A 172 10.55 23.31 9.68
C VAL A 172 10.60 23.73 11.15
N ILE A 173 10.30 22.81 12.07
CA ILE A 173 10.24 23.12 13.51
C ILE A 173 11.54 22.72 14.19
N ASP A 174 11.92 21.43 14.10
CA ASP A 174 13.17 20.95 14.71
C ASP A 174 14.41 21.39 13.91
N MET A 175 14.24 21.68 12.60
CA MET A 175 15.29 22.08 11.66
C MET A 175 16.52 21.15 11.71
N ASP A 176 16.28 19.86 11.85
CA ASP A 176 17.34 18.86 12.00
C ASP A 176 17.73 18.20 10.67
N ALA A 177 18.76 17.35 10.72
CA ALA A 177 19.29 16.68 9.53
C ALA A 177 18.43 15.50 9.03
N THR A 178 17.25 15.21 9.59
CA THR A 178 16.44 14.04 9.23
C THR A 178 16.10 14.01 7.74
N MET A 179 15.68 15.15 7.18
CA MET A 179 15.36 15.24 5.75
C MET A 179 16.61 15.21 4.87
N ALA A 180 17.69 15.90 5.27
CA ALA A 180 18.96 15.93 4.56
C ALA A 180 19.55 14.52 4.39
N ARG A 181 19.40 13.66 5.40
CA ARG A 181 19.84 12.24 5.36
C ARG A 181 19.15 11.43 4.26
N MET A 182 17.92 11.78 3.89
CA MET A 182 17.15 11.11 2.84
C MET A 182 17.29 11.78 1.47
N ILE A 183 17.54 13.10 1.41
CA ILE A 183 17.74 13.84 0.16
C ILE A 183 19.16 13.65 -0.36
N SER A 184 20.14 14.17 0.39
CA SER A 184 21.54 14.26 -0.05
C SER A 184 22.45 13.25 0.64
N GLY A 185 21.94 12.55 1.67
CA GLY A 185 22.74 11.66 2.52
C GLY A 185 23.76 12.40 3.38
N ALA A 186 23.68 13.73 3.40
CA ALA A 186 24.39 14.54 4.36
C ALA A 186 23.63 14.52 5.68
N GLY A 187 24.37 14.43 6.79
CA GLY A 187 23.80 14.45 8.11
C GLY A 187 24.85 14.22 9.18
N THR A 188 24.45 14.41 10.43
CA THR A 188 25.27 14.09 11.58
C THR A 188 25.49 12.59 11.63
N ALA A 189 26.76 12.18 11.75
CA ALA A 189 27.09 10.78 11.83
C ALA A 189 26.56 10.23 13.14
N VAL A 190 25.81 9.12 13.08
CA VAL A 190 25.23 8.45 14.24
C VAL A 190 25.49 6.95 14.17
N PRO A 191 25.46 6.23 15.30
CA PRO A 191 25.52 4.78 15.30
C PRO A 191 24.41 4.18 14.45
N PRO A 192 24.59 2.96 13.91
CA PRO A 192 23.56 2.26 13.16
C PRO A 192 22.27 2.08 13.98
N ALA A 193 21.13 2.13 13.31
CA ALA A 193 19.84 1.89 13.96
C ALA A 193 19.76 0.45 14.46
N ARG A 194 19.33 0.29 15.71
CA ARG A 194 19.02 -1.03 16.27
C ARG A 194 17.63 -1.46 15.84
N PHE A 195 17.45 -2.75 15.60
CA PHE A 195 16.15 -3.32 15.32
C PHE A 195 15.34 -3.42 16.61
N HIS A 196 14.13 -2.85 16.61
CA HIS A 196 13.16 -3.02 17.69
C HIS A 196 11.97 -3.80 17.14
N ALA A 197 11.72 -4.99 17.68
CA ALA A 197 10.67 -5.89 17.20
C ALA A 197 9.26 -5.38 17.51
N LEU A 198 9.08 -4.62 18.60
CA LEU A 198 7.76 -4.19 19.07
C LEU A 198 7.00 -3.31 18.05
N PRO A 199 7.57 -2.22 17.48
CA PRO A 199 6.89 -1.47 16.42
C PRO A 199 6.52 -2.31 15.21
N ALA A 200 7.37 -3.29 14.83
CA ALA A 200 7.11 -4.18 13.71
C ALA A 200 5.94 -5.13 14.01
N ALA A 201 5.91 -5.72 15.21
CA ALA A 201 4.83 -6.59 15.66
C ALA A 201 3.48 -5.84 15.70
N LEU A 202 3.48 -4.62 16.25
CA LEU A 202 2.27 -3.78 16.28
C LEU A 202 1.81 -3.38 14.88
N ALA A 203 2.71 -3.04 13.97
CA ALA A 203 2.36 -2.81 12.56
C ALA A 203 1.74 -4.07 11.92
N GLY A 204 2.27 -5.26 12.24
CA GLY A 204 1.68 -6.53 11.82
C GLY A 204 0.26 -6.72 12.33
N LEU A 205 -0.01 -6.40 13.61
CA LEU A 205 -1.36 -6.44 14.18
C LEU A 205 -2.30 -5.42 13.53
N ILE A 206 -1.82 -4.21 13.25
CA ILE A 206 -2.60 -3.19 12.53
C ILE A 206 -3.00 -3.72 11.15
N TRP A 207 -2.07 -4.34 10.41
CA TRP A 207 -2.37 -4.93 9.11
C TRP A 207 -3.32 -6.12 9.20
N ALA A 208 -3.15 -7.00 10.19
CA ALA A 208 -4.07 -8.11 10.43
C ALA A 208 -5.49 -7.60 10.70
N ALA A 209 -5.64 -6.59 11.56
CA ALA A 209 -6.92 -5.96 11.84
C ALA A 209 -7.53 -5.28 10.60
N THR A 210 -6.70 -4.62 9.79
CA THR A 210 -7.13 -3.95 8.55
C THR A 210 -7.66 -4.95 7.53
N ILE A 211 -6.96 -6.07 7.33
CA ILE A 211 -7.39 -7.15 6.44
C ILE A 211 -8.66 -7.80 6.98
N ALA A 212 -8.71 -8.11 8.28
CA ALA A 212 -9.90 -8.68 8.92
C ALA A 212 -11.12 -7.77 8.79
N ALA A 213 -10.95 -6.45 8.95
CA ALA A 213 -12.01 -5.48 8.72
C ALA A 213 -12.45 -5.46 7.24
N GLY A 214 -11.52 -5.50 6.30
CA GLY A 214 -11.84 -5.62 4.87
C GLY A 214 -12.64 -6.88 4.54
N ILE A 215 -12.28 -8.03 5.12
CA ILE A 215 -13.02 -9.28 4.98
C ILE A 215 -14.41 -9.16 5.59
N ALA A 216 -14.52 -8.64 6.81
CA ALA A 216 -15.79 -8.52 7.53
C ALA A 216 -16.77 -7.52 6.89
N LEU A 217 -16.25 -6.51 6.18
CA LEU A 217 -17.02 -5.51 5.46
C LEU A 217 -17.31 -5.89 4.01
N ALA A 218 -16.79 -7.04 3.54
CA ALA A 218 -17.10 -7.52 2.20
C ALA A 218 -18.60 -7.87 2.11
N PRO A 219 -19.28 -7.52 1.00
CA PRO A 219 -20.63 -7.98 0.71
C PRO A 219 -20.74 -9.50 0.85
N ALA A 220 -21.87 -9.97 1.38
CA ALA A 220 -22.18 -11.40 1.37
C ALA A 220 -22.29 -11.86 -0.10
N PRO A 221 -21.83 -13.08 -0.44
CA PRO A 221 -22.06 -13.64 -1.76
C PRO A 221 -23.57 -13.65 -2.04
N GLU A 222 -24.00 -13.20 -3.21
CA GLU A 222 -25.38 -13.47 -3.63
C GLU A 222 -25.58 -14.98 -3.71
N PRO A 223 -26.71 -15.51 -3.20
CA PRO A 223 -27.02 -16.93 -3.32
C PRO A 223 -27.11 -17.31 -4.79
N ASP A 224 -26.64 -18.52 -5.14
CA ASP A 224 -26.72 -19.02 -6.50
C ASP A 224 -28.20 -19.04 -6.94
N PRO A 225 -28.58 -18.37 -8.05
CA PRO A 225 -29.95 -18.40 -8.56
C PRO A 225 -30.50 -19.82 -8.73
N PHE A 226 -29.62 -20.81 -8.95
CA PHE A 226 -29.98 -22.20 -9.11
C PHE A 226 -30.06 -22.97 -7.78
N GLU A 227 -29.40 -22.52 -6.72
CA GLU A 227 -29.56 -23.10 -5.37
C GLU A 227 -30.96 -22.79 -4.79
N ALA A 228 -31.55 -21.64 -5.16
CA ALA A 228 -32.94 -21.31 -4.84
C ALA A 228 -33.96 -22.17 -5.63
N LEU A 229 -33.60 -22.64 -6.83
CA LEU A 229 -34.43 -23.53 -7.64
C LEU A 229 -34.38 -24.97 -7.12
N ASP A 230 -33.20 -25.43 -6.66
CA ASP A 230 -33.02 -26.76 -6.06
C ASP A 230 -33.63 -26.87 -4.65
N ALA A 231 -33.83 -25.74 -3.95
CA ALA A 231 -34.50 -25.68 -2.65
C ALA A 231 -36.03 -25.90 -2.70
N GLY A 232 -36.60 -26.25 -3.86
CA GLY A 232 -37.99 -26.67 -3.98
C GLY A 232 -39.00 -25.53 -3.94
N ALA A 233 -38.63 -24.33 -4.41
CA ALA A 233 -39.59 -23.26 -4.64
C ALA A 233 -40.60 -23.71 -5.70
N GLU A 234 -41.77 -24.15 -5.24
CA GLU A 234 -42.89 -24.58 -6.05
C GLU A 234 -43.26 -23.44 -7.01
N ILE A 235 -43.07 -23.67 -8.31
CA ILE A 235 -43.52 -22.75 -9.35
C ILE A 235 -45.05 -22.79 -9.32
N VAL A 236 -45.67 -21.87 -8.58
CA VAL A 236 -47.12 -21.63 -8.66
C VAL A 236 -47.38 -20.96 -10.01
N PRO A 237 -48.07 -21.63 -10.96
CA PRO A 237 -48.38 -21.03 -12.24
C PRO A 237 -49.39 -19.89 -12.04
N PRO A 238 -49.30 -18.81 -12.84
CA PRO A 238 -50.28 -17.73 -12.79
C PRO A 238 -51.64 -18.22 -13.32
N ASP A 239 -52.70 -17.88 -12.58
CA ASP A 239 -54.12 -18.12 -12.92
C ASP A 239 -54.56 -17.36 -14.19
#